data_AF-A0A0D6JL65-F1
#
_entry.id   AF-A0A0D6JL65-F1
#
_cell.length_a   1.000
_cell.length_b   1.000
_cell.length_c   1.000
_cell.angle_alpha   90.00
_cell.angle_beta   90.00
_cell.angle_gamma   90.00
#
_symmetry.space_group_name_H-M   'P 1'
#
loop_
_entity.id
_entity.type
_entity.pdbx_description
1 polymer ?
#
loop_
_entity_poly.entity_id
_entity_poly.type
_entity_poly.pdbx_seq_one_letter_code
_entity_poly.pdbx_strand_id
1 'polypeptide(L)'
;MLALPENRQQVLHELLALRPDQQESVQAASQHIAKSVDLSATTVKRILYELAEDGITRRVTAERVDRKGRPPSRLEPQFPTVVFERLFAAQ
;
A
#
# COMPACT_ATOMS: atom_id res chain seq x y z
N MET A 1 -3.98 22.60 3.82
CA MET A 1 -3.45 21.58 2.89
C MET A 1 -3.55 20.25 3.58
N LEU A 2 -4.28 19.26 3.02
CA LEU A 2 -4.32 17.92 3.59
C LEU A 2 -3.02 17.19 3.24
N ALA A 3 -1.94 17.49 3.96
CA ALA A 3 -0.77 16.63 3.96
C ALA A 3 -1.13 15.37 4.75
N LEU A 4 -0.94 14.20 4.16
CA LEU A 4 -1.02 12.93 4.89
C LEU A 4 -0.09 13.02 6.12
N PRO A 5 -0.51 12.55 7.31
CA PRO A 5 0.40 12.39 8.45
C PRO A 5 1.65 11.59 8.04
N GLU A 6 2.80 11.88 8.63
CA GLU A 6 4.11 11.32 8.27
C GLU A 6 4.09 9.79 8.14
N ASN A 7 3.49 9.09 9.10
CA ASN A 7 3.33 7.63 9.07
C ASN A 7 2.56 7.13 7.84
N ARG A 8 1.55 7.88 7.36
CA ARG A 8 0.80 7.52 6.15
C ARG A 8 1.62 7.78 4.89
N GLN A 9 2.43 8.85 4.87
CA GLN A 9 3.33 9.13 3.76
C GLN A 9 4.41 8.03 3.63
N GLN A 10 5.02 7.64 4.75
CA GLN A 10 6.01 6.55 4.79
C GLN A 10 5.41 5.23 4.31
N VAL A 11 4.21 4.85 4.81
CA VAL A 11 3.54 3.62 4.36
C VAL A 11 3.21 3.67 2.86
N LEU A 12 2.76 4.82 2.35
CA LEU A 12 2.49 4.98 0.91
C LEU A 12 3.78 4.91 0.08
N HIS A 13 4.86 5.53 0.54
CA HIS A 13 6.17 5.44 -0.10
C HIS A 13 6.66 3.99 -0.19
N GLU A 14 6.66 3.28 0.94
CA GLU A 14 7.09 1.88 0.98
C GLU A 14 6.19 0.98 0.13
N LEU A 15 4.87 1.25 0.09
CA LEU A 15 3.94 0.54 -0.79
C LEU A 15 4.33 0.69 -2.27
N LEU A 16 4.68 1.90 -2.71
CA LEU A 16 5.08 2.17 -4.08
C LEU A 16 6.45 1.57 -4.43
N ALA A 17 7.32 1.40 -3.44
CA ALA A 17 8.62 0.76 -3.58
C ALA A 17 8.56 -0.78 -3.61
N LEU A 18 7.40 -1.40 -3.29
CA LEU A 18 7.26 -2.85 -3.30
C LEU A 18 7.41 -3.43 -4.71
N ARG A 19 8.16 -4.53 -4.79
CA ARG A 19 8.24 -5.32 -6.03
C ARG A 19 6.90 -6.01 -6.31
N PRO A 20 6.59 -6.37 -7.57
CA PRO A 20 5.35 -7.04 -7.95
C PRO A 20 5.00 -8.28 -7.11
N ASP A 21 6.00 -9.10 -6.72
CA ASP A 21 5.85 -10.30 -5.89
C ASP A 21 5.48 -9.98 -4.42
N GLN A 22 5.76 -8.77 -3.95
CA GLN A 22 5.54 -8.35 -2.56
C GLN A 22 4.16 -7.70 -2.35
N GLN A 23 3.52 -7.27 -3.44
CA GLN A 23 2.23 -6.58 -3.43
C GLN A 23 1.05 -7.47 -3.86
N GLU A 24 1.23 -8.80 -3.93
CA GLU A 24 0.18 -9.75 -4.34
C GLU A 24 -1.08 -9.69 -3.45
N SER A 25 -0.94 -9.25 -2.20
CA SER A 25 -2.06 -9.01 -1.30
C SER A 25 -1.77 -7.91 -0.29
N VAL A 26 -2.81 -7.29 0.26
CA VAL A 26 -2.69 -6.33 1.38
C VAL A 26 -1.93 -6.94 2.56
N GLN A 27 -2.14 -8.24 2.82
CA GLN A 27 -1.46 -8.94 3.90
C GLN A 27 0.05 -9.04 3.65
N ALA A 28 0.45 -9.47 2.45
CA ALA A 28 1.86 -9.54 2.06
C ALA A 28 2.52 -8.15 2.10
N ALA A 29 1.87 -7.15 1.49
CA ALA A 29 2.34 -5.77 1.50
C ALA A 29 2.55 -5.25 2.94
N SER A 30 1.59 -5.47 3.84
CA SER A 30 1.70 -5.03 5.24
C SER A 30 2.87 -5.68 5.98
N GLN A 31 3.20 -6.94 5.69
CA GLN A 31 4.32 -7.64 6.31
C GLN A 31 5.68 -7.17 5.77
N HIS A 32 5.74 -6.79 4.50
CA HIS A 32 6.95 -6.24 3.91
C HIS A 32 7.21 -4.82 4.40
N ILE A 33 6.22 -3.94 4.32
CA ILE A 33 6.34 -2.53 4.72
C ILE A 33 6.70 -2.40 6.20
N ALA A 34 6.09 -3.21 7.09
CA ALA A 34 6.38 -3.18 8.53
C ALA A 34 7.84 -3.52 8.91
N LYS A 35 8.65 -4.02 7.96
CA LYS A 35 10.08 -4.23 8.18
C LYS A 35 10.91 -2.96 7.94
N SER A 36 10.36 -1.99 7.20
CA SER A 36 11.03 -0.74 6.82
C SER A 36 10.58 0.46 7.65
N VAL A 37 9.49 0.34 8.40
CA VAL A 37 8.90 1.44 9.19
C VAL A 37 8.72 1.04 10.65
N ASP A 38 8.69 2.02 11.55
CA ASP A 38 8.44 1.81 12.98
C ASP A 38 6.94 1.60 13.29
N LEU A 39 6.30 0.65 12.59
CA LEU A 39 4.89 0.32 12.74
C LEU A 39 4.68 -1.19 12.65
N SER A 40 3.75 -1.71 13.45
CA SER A 40 3.34 -3.11 13.34
C SER A 40 2.66 -3.40 11.99
N ALA A 41 2.74 -4.64 11.50
CA ALA A 41 2.02 -5.07 10.29
C ALA A 41 0.50 -4.84 10.39
N THR A 42 -0.08 -4.96 11.59
CA THR A 42 -1.50 -4.65 11.83
C THR A 42 -1.79 -3.17 11.63
N THR A 43 -0.94 -2.29 12.15
CA THR A 43 -1.06 -0.84 11.99
C THR A 43 -0.90 -0.45 10.52
N VAL A 44 0.12 -0.98 9.84
CA VAL A 44 0.34 -0.77 8.41
C VAL A 44 -0.88 -1.23 7.60
N LYS A 45 -1.41 -2.42 7.88
CA LYS A 45 -2.61 -2.93 7.21
C LYS A 45 -3.81 -1.99 7.40
N ARG A 46 -4.00 -1.43 8.59
CA ARG A 46 -5.05 -0.43 8.84
C ARG A 46 -4.85 0.81 7.98
N ILE A 47 -3.64 1.37 7.95
CA ILE A 47 -3.30 2.53 7.12
C ILE A 47 -3.54 2.25 5.64
N LEU A 48 -3.16 1.07 5.15
CA LEU A 48 -3.39 0.67 3.77
C LEU A 48 -4.89 0.62 3.40
N TYR A 49 -5.75 0.21 4.33
CA TYR A 49 -7.20 0.29 4.14
C TYR A 49 -7.72 1.72 4.19
N GLU A 50 -7.25 2.54 5.14
CA GLU A 50 -7.60 3.96 5.21
C GLU A 50 -7.22 4.70 3.91
N LEU A 51 -6.04 4.43 3.35
CA LEU A 51 -5.62 4.99 2.05
C LEU A 51 -6.54 4.54 0.90
N ALA A 52 -7.12 3.34 0.97
CA ALA A 52 -8.07 2.87 -0.02
C ALA A 52 -9.45 3.51 0.15
N GLU A 53 -9.89 3.70 1.40
CA GLU A 53 -11.12 4.41 1.75
C GLU A 53 -11.05 5.90 1.36
N ASP A 54 -9.88 6.52 1.55
CA ASP A 54 -9.57 7.90 1.15
C ASP A 54 -9.40 8.04 -0.38
N GLY A 55 -9.48 6.94 -1.14
CA GLY A 55 -9.37 6.93 -2.61
C GLY A 55 -7.95 7.13 -3.16
N ILE A 56 -6.92 7.18 -2.30
CA ILE A 56 -5.52 7.29 -2.70
C ILE A 56 -5.05 6.01 -3.39
N THR A 57 -5.52 4.86 -2.91
CA THR A 57 -5.34 3.56 -3.55
C THR A 57 -6.68 2.92 -3.83
N ARG A 58 -6.70 1.89 -4.68
CA ARG A 58 -7.87 1.03 -4.91
C ARG A 58 -7.50 -0.42 -4.63
N ARG A 59 -8.46 -1.18 -4.12
CA ARG A 59 -8.32 -2.63 -3.95
C ARG A 59 -8.65 -3.34 -5.25
N VAL A 60 -7.68 -4.04 -5.82
CA VAL A 60 -7.87 -4.89 -7.00
C VAL A 60 -7.88 -6.34 -6.55
N THR A 61 -9.00 -7.02 -6.75
CA THR A 61 -9.14 -8.45 -6.45
C THR A 61 -8.54 -9.23 -7.60
N ALA A 62 -7.58 -10.11 -7.32
CA ALA A 62 -7.01 -10.95 -8.36
C ALA A 62 -8.08 -11.92 -8.88
N GLU A 63 -8.25 -11.98 -10.20
CA GLU A 63 -9.02 -13.05 -10.83
C GLU A 63 -8.30 -14.38 -10.57
N ARG A 64 -9.04 -15.37 -10.05
CA ARG A 64 -8.52 -16.73 -9.89
C ARG A 64 -9.29 -17.67 -10.80
N VAL A 65 -8.56 -18.56 -11.45
CA VAL A 65 -9.13 -19.64 -12.26
C VAL A 65 -9.52 -20.84 -11.37
N ASP A 66 -8.79 -21.20 -10.29
CA ASP A 66 -9.04 -22.50 -9.61
C ASP A 66 -8.58 -22.64 -8.12
N ARG A 67 -8.95 -21.74 -7.18
CA ARG A 67 -8.74 -22.03 -5.73
C ARG A 67 -9.87 -21.58 -4.81
N LYS A 68 -10.30 -22.50 -3.94
CA LYS A 68 -11.29 -22.30 -2.85
C LYS A 68 -10.79 -21.23 -1.85
N GLY A 69 -11.62 -20.22 -1.56
CA GLY A 69 -11.34 -19.14 -0.59
C GLY A 69 -11.53 -17.73 -1.18
N ARG A 70 -11.55 -16.69 -0.32
CA ARG A 70 -11.65 -15.30 -0.79
C ARG A 70 -10.41 -14.95 -1.63
N PRO A 71 -10.55 -14.41 -2.86
CA PRO A 71 -9.38 -14.07 -3.65
C PRO A 71 -8.58 -12.95 -2.97
N PRO A 72 -7.25 -12.97 -3.08
CA PRO A 72 -6.40 -11.92 -2.51
C PRO A 72 -6.72 -10.59 -3.19
N SER A 73 -6.69 -9.51 -2.42
CA SER A 73 -6.79 -8.15 -2.94
C SER A 73 -5.43 -7.47 -2.80
N ARG A 74 -4.91 -6.93 -3.91
CA ARG A 74 -3.77 -6.01 -3.90
C ARG A 74 -4.23 -4.56 -3.91
N LEU A 75 -3.31 -3.63 -3.68
CA LEU A 75 -3.57 -2.20 -3.74
C LEU A 75 -2.87 -1.61 -4.96
N GLU A 76 -3.56 -0.72 -5.66
CA GLU A 76 -2.99 0.09 -6.74
C GLU A 76 -3.19 1.57 -6.44
N PRO A 77 -2.21 2.44 -6.74
CA PRO A 77 -2.39 3.89 -6.63
C PRO A 77 -3.45 4.38 -7.63
N GLN A 78 -4.26 5.35 -7.22
CA GLN A 78 -5.26 6.02 -8.08
C GLN A 78 -4.78 7.39 -8.59
N PHE A 79 -3.48 7.66 -8.49
CA PHE A 79 -2.87 8.92 -8.89
C PHE A 79 -1.53 8.65 -9.61
N PRO A 80 -1.01 9.62 -10.39
CA PRO A 80 0.32 9.50 -11.00
C PRO A 80 1.42 9.47 -9.92
N THR A 81 2.06 8.32 -9.72
CA THR A 81 3.02 8.11 -8.62
C THR A 81 4.30 8.93 -8.75
N VAL A 82 4.68 9.28 -9.99
CA VAL A 82 5.93 9.98 -10.31
C VAL A 82 6.11 11.29 -9.54
N VAL A 83 5.03 12.05 -9.32
CA VAL A 83 5.09 13.31 -8.58
C VAL A 83 5.36 13.05 -7.09
N PHE A 84 4.72 12.03 -6.53
CA PHE A 84 4.88 11.65 -5.13
C PHE A 84 6.29 11.10 -4.86
N GLU A 85 6.81 10.25 -5.75
CA GLU A 85 8.19 9.72 -5.67
C GLU A 85 9.22 10.86 -5.67
N ARG A 86 9.05 11.88 -6.52
CA ARG A 86 9.94 13.05 -6.57
C ARG A 86 9.88 13.91 -5.31
N LEU A 87 8.69 14.10 -4.74
CA LEU A 87 8.53 14.85 -3.50
C LEU A 87 9.23 14.15 -2.34
N PHE A 88 9.18 12.82 -2.28
CA PHE A 88 9.83 12.06 -1.21
C PHE A 88 11.35 11.98 -1.37
N ALA A 89 11.86 11.90 -2.60
CA ALA A 89 13.31 11.90 -2.88
C ALA A 89 14.00 13.25 -2.61
N ALA A 90 13.22 14.33 -2.50
CA ALA A 90 13.72 15.68 -2.25
C ALA A 90 13.69 16.09 -0.76
N GLN A 91 13.26 15.19 0.14
CA GLN A 91 13.20 15.42 1.59
C GLN A 91 14.43 14.87 2.31
#